data_AF-A0A7S2TA06-F1
#
_entry.id   AF-A0A7S2TA06-F1
#
_cell.length_a   1.000
_cell.length_b   1.000
_cell.length_c   1.000
_cell.angle_alpha   90.00
_cell.angle_beta   90.00
_cell.angle_gamma   90.00
#
_symmetry.space_group_name_H-M   'P 1'
#
loop_
_entity.id
_entity.type
_entity.pdbx_description
1 polymer ?
#
loop_
_entity_poly.entity_id
_entity_poly.type
_entity_poly.pdbx_seq_one_letter_code
_entity_poly.pdbx_strand_id
1 'polypeptide(L)'
;SGTPANQPPPLLSPAPQAREQTPEDLRWGGARGGAEAGGVMRKLISSRASERFRRPKRGGENLISWLALVATVVFLLGLVVRDGYGSAAGGGVPDRTGFSASAAPDHILVIDCGSTGTRLNIIRRGEDGVTLQAVSWEEYRVPFPGYTPKKHGYNRLETTPGIHNQAGAGDEGVRSALDPLLLWAKEALAGHGDPAHTPILLFATAGARKLGEADRNELMASVRRVLSSSGFRFRPEWAKIIAGEDEGIFSWVSSNYKLGKFAAGDGGVVNMLELGGSSLQASYVVNGSDAGAREVEVLGRKHGLKVQSFNGYGMNDAFNATLYHLLGDTAGGLEGVEDRRVVAHPCLQRGYAFEPKEIGVRFEGAFDSEACSLAVLGAFSASELSEKGVARHHAGVGGTGGGDIALAGFY
;
A
#
# COMPACT_ATOMS: atom_id res chain seq x y z
N SER A 1 -67.32 26.36 -11.33
CA SER A 1 -66.74 25.06 -11.73
C SER A 1 -65.50 24.84 -10.89
N GLY A 2 -65.63 23.99 -9.86
CA GLY A 2 -64.60 23.79 -8.82
C GLY A 2 -63.51 22.78 -9.24
N THR A 3 -62.30 23.07 -8.79
CA THR A 3 -61.10 22.22 -8.79
C THR A 3 -61.28 20.93 -7.97
N PRO A 4 -60.78 19.75 -8.40
CA PRO A 4 -60.73 18.57 -7.55
C PRO A 4 -59.45 18.53 -6.71
N ALA A 5 -59.63 18.15 -5.45
CA ALA A 5 -58.59 18.00 -4.43
C ALA A 5 -57.81 16.67 -4.58
N ASN A 6 -56.52 16.74 -4.24
CA ASN A 6 -55.61 15.61 -4.04
C ASN A 6 -56.11 14.66 -2.93
N GLN A 7 -56.16 13.35 -3.21
CA GLN A 7 -56.16 12.30 -2.20
C GLN A 7 -54.83 11.54 -2.21
N PRO A 8 -54.23 11.20 -1.06
CA PRO A 8 -53.05 10.34 -1.00
C PRO A 8 -53.42 8.84 -1.11
N PRO A 9 -52.48 7.98 -1.57
CA PRO A 9 -52.72 6.54 -1.71
C PRO A 9 -52.75 5.80 -0.35
N PRO A 10 -53.37 4.60 -0.28
CA PRO A 10 -53.56 3.87 0.97
C PRO A 10 -52.28 3.19 1.49
N LEU A 11 -52.18 3.12 2.83
CA LEU A 11 -51.15 2.43 3.58
C LEU A 11 -51.24 0.90 3.38
N LEU A 12 -50.11 0.27 3.03
CA LEU A 12 -49.94 -1.19 2.98
C LEU A 12 -49.86 -1.78 4.40
N SER A 13 -50.57 -2.89 4.61
CA SER A 13 -50.62 -3.67 5.85
C SER A 13 -49.27 -4.31 6.22
N PRO A 14 -49.00 -4.59 7.51
CA PRO A 14 -47.74 -5.18 7.95
C PRO A 14 -47.62 -6.67 7.58
N ALA A 15 -46.40 -7.07 7.17
CA ALA A 15 -46.02 -8.45 6.87
C ALA A 15 -45.98 -9.35 8.13
N PRO A 16 -46.20 -10.67 8.01
CA PRO A 16 -46.21 -11.59 9.15
C PRO A 16 -44.79 -11.79 9.71
N GLN A 17 -44.69 -11.86 11.04
CA GLN A 17 -43.45 -12.11 11.78
C GLN A 17 -42.90 -13.51 11.45
N ALA A 18 -41.66 -13.56 10.94
CA ALA A 18 -40.89 -14.79 10.81
C ALA A 18 -40.33 -15.21 12.18
N ARG A 19 -40.48 -16.51 12.47
CA ARG A 19 -40.12 -17.19 13.71
C ARG A 19 -38.60 -17.38 13.78
N GLU A 20 -37.96 -16.98 14.88
CA GLU A 20 -36.55 -17.27 15.16
C GLU A 20 -36.29 -18.79 15.20
N GLN A 21 -35.28 -19.25 14.47
CA GLN A 21 -34.73 -20.61 14.58
C GLN A 21 -33.36 -20.54 15.26
N THR A 22 -33.14 -21.40 16.26
CA THR A 22 -31.96 -21.46 17.13
C THR A 22 -30.82 -22.32 16.55
N PRO A 23 -29.55 -22.12 16.98
CA PRO A 23 -28.34 -22.54 16.25
C PRO A 23 -27.91 -24.02 16.33
N GLU A 24 -28.81 -24.99 16.53
CA GLU A 24 -28.40 -26.41 16.69
C GLU A 24 -28.53 -27.30 15.45
N ASP A 25 -29.07 -26.79 14.33
CA ASP A 25 -29.41 -27.64 13.16
C ASP A 25 -28.39 -27.64 11.99
N LEU A 26 -27.23 -27.00 12.13
CA LEU A 26 -26.20 -26.99 11.05
C LEU A 26 -25.03 -27.93 11.35
N ARG A 27 -25.25 -29.24 11.21
CA ARG A 27 -24.15 -30.21 10.99
C ARG A 27 -23.97 -30.45 9.49
N TRP A 28 -22.98 -29.79 8.88
CA TRP A 28 -22.50 -30.18 7.56
C TRP A 28 -21.39 -31.23 7.66
N GLY A 29 -21.64 -32.35 6.99
CA GLY A 29 -20.71 -33.47 6.85
C GLY A 29 -19.44 -33.06 6.11
N GLY A 30 -18.31 -33.64 6.53
CA GLY A 30 -16.98 -33.28 6.06
C GLY A 30 -16.78 -33.49 4.56
N ALA A 31 -16.33 -32.44 3.88
CA ALA A 31 -15.80 -32.51 2.53
C ALA A 31 -14.25 -32.44 2.60
N ARG A 32 -13.60 -33.54 2.25
CA ARG A 32 -12.17 -33.62 1.98
C ARG A 32 -11.91 -32.94 0.63
N GLY A 33 -11.31 -31.74 0.63
CA GLY A 33 -10.95 -31.05 -0.62
C GLY A 33 -9.99 -29.85 -0.50
N GLY A 34 -9.72 -29.35 0.71
CA GLY A 34 -8.96 -28.11 0.91
C GLY A 34 -7.46 -28.15 0.57
N ALA A 35 -6.88 -29.31 0.26
CA ALA A 35 -5.44 -29.43 0.00
C ALA A 35 -5.04 -29.14 -1.46
N GLU A 36 -5.94 -29.27 -2.43
CA GLU A 36 -5.60 -29.11 -3.85
C GLU A 36 -5.62 -27.65 -4.33
N ALA A 37 -6.56 -26.82 -3.84
CA ALA A 37 -6.66 -25.41 -4.25
C ALA A 37 -5.42 -24.58 -3.86
N GLY A 38 -4.82 -24.86 -2.70
CA GLY A 38 -3.55 -24.24 -2.27
C GLY A 38 -2.33 -24.68 -3.08
N GLY A 39 -2.40 -25.83 -3.76
CA GLY A 39 -1.34 -26.34 -4.63
C GLY A 39 -1.32 -25.70 -6.02
N VAL A 40 -2.48 -25.34 -6.56
CA VAL A 40 -2.62 -24.68 -7.88
C VAL A 40 -2.04 -23.27 -7.84
N MET A 41 -2.26 -22.52 -6.75
CA MET A 41 -1.70 -21.17 -6.55
C MET A 41 -0.16 -21.20 -6.46
N ARG A 42 0.44 -22.24 -5.84
CA ARG A 42 1.90 -22.40 -5.74
C ARG A 42 2.57 -22.85 -7.05
N LYS A 43 1.90 -23.66 -7.86
CA LYS A 43 2.44 -24.14 -9.16
C LYS A 43 2.53 -23.04 -10.22
N LEU A 44 1.62 -22.06 -10.21
CA LEU A 44 1.69 -20.94 -11.17
C LEU A 44 2.83 -19.97 -10.87
N ILE A 45 3.20 -19.78 -9.59
CA ILE A 45 4.36 -18.98 -9.18
C ILE A 45 5.68 -19.63 -9.64
N SER A 46 5.79 -20.96 -9.68
CA SER A 46 7.02 -21.64 -10.14
C SER A 46 7.14 -21.78 -11.66
N SER A 47 6.02 -21.84 -12.39
CA SER A 47 6.03 -22.01 -13.86
C SER A 47 6.59 -20.82 -14.64
N ARG A 48 6.58 -19.61 -14.06
CA ARG A 48 7.22 -18.42 -14.66
C ARG A 48 8.75 -18.41 -14.53
N ALA A 49 9.33 -19.27 -13.68
CA ALA A 49 10.75 -19.21 -13.31
C ALA A 49 11.66 -20.18 -14.08
N SER A 50 11.12 -21.17 -14.82
CA SER A 50 11.94 -22.28 -15.34
C SER A 50 12.29 -22.25 -16.83
N GLU A 51 11.70 -21.39 -17.66
CA GLU A 51 11.88 -21.49 -19.13
C GLU A 51 12.94 -20.58 -19.78
N ARG A 52 13.68 -19.79 -19.01
CA ARG A 52 14.85 -19.07 -19.55
C ARG A 52 15.99 -19.13 -18.56
N PHE A 53 16.93 -20.05 -18.73
CA PHE A 53 18.39 -19.82 -18.61
C PHE A 53 19.15 -21.15 -18.79
N ARG A 54 19.58 -21.43 -20.02
CA ARG A 54 20.74 -22.28 -20.25
C ARG A 54 21.99 -21.44 -19.93
N ARG A 55 22.68 -21.77 -18.84
CA ARG A 55 23.95 -21.14 -18.44
C ARG A 55 25.08 -21.50 -19.42
N PRO A 56 25.95 -20.56 -19.85
CA PRO A 56 27.29 -20.92 -20.29
C PRO A 56 28.23 -21.08 -19.08
N LYS A 57 29.17 -22.02 -19.19
CA LYS A 57 30.17 -22.36 -18.17
C LYS A 57 31.11 -21.18 -17.90
N ARG A 58 31.34 -20.84 -16.63
CA ARG A 58 32.38 -19.90 -16.18
C ARG A 58 33.76 -20.57 -16.23
N GLY A 59 34.65 -20.02 -17.06
CA GLY A 59 36.10 -20.24 -17.01
C GLY A 59 36.75 -19.34 -15.95
N GLY A 60 37.93 -19.76 -15.47
CA GLY A 60 38.60 -19.27 -14.27
C GLY A 60 39.03 -17.80 -14.26
N GLU A 61 39.13 -17.27 -13.04
CA GLU A 61 39.51 -15.89 -12.72
C GLU A 61 41.03 -15.72 -12.80
N ASN A 62 41.50 -14.71 -13.53
CA ASN A 62 42.92 -14.40 -13.70
C ASN A 62 43.42 -13.53 -12.53
N LEU A 63 44.42 -14.03 -11.80
CA LEU A 63 45.13 -13.41 -10.67
C LEU A 63 45.58 -11.95 -10.93
N ILE A 64 45.81 -11.60 -12.19
CA ILE A 64 46.25 -10.27 -12.64
C ILE A 64 45.16 -9.20 -12.45
N SER A 65 43.87 -9.53 -12.63
CA SER A 65 42.76 -8.59 -12.40
C SER A 65 42.57 -8.28 -10.91
N TRP A 66 42.89 -9.23 -10.04
CA TRP A 66 42.82 -9.05 -8.59
C TRP A 66 43.95 -8.15 -8.08
N LEU A 67 45.17 -8.32 -8.59
CA LEU A 67 46.32 -7.47 -8.23
C LEU A 67 46.15 -6.02 -8.70
N ALA A 68 45.54 -5.79 -9.87
CA ALA A 68 45.24 -4.46 -10.37
C ALA A 68 44.20 -3.71 -9.51
N LEU A 69 43.19 -4.42 -9.00
CA LEU A 69 42.19 -3.85 -8.10
C LEU A 69 42.82 -3.42 -6.76
N VAL A 70 43.66 -4.27 -6.16
CA VAL A 70 44.32 -3.98 -4.88
C VAL A 70 45.28 -2.80 -5.00
N ALA A 71 46.08 -2.72 -6.07
CA ALA A 71 46.98 -1.59 -6.29
C ALA A 71 46.23 -0.24 -6.45
N THR A 72 45.06 -0.27 -7.10
CA THR A 72 44.22 0.93 -7.29
C THR A 72 43.62 1.40 -5.97
N VAL A 73 43.19 0.48 -5.10
CA VAL A 73 42.64 0.82 -3.77
C VAL A 73 43.72 1.39 -2.84
N VAL A 74 44.94 0.84 -2.85
CA VAL A 74 46.06 1.35 -2.05
C VAL A 74 46.48 2.75 -2.51
N PHE A 75 46.51 3.00 -3.82
CA PHE A 75 46.82 4.33 -4.37
C PHE A 75 45.78 5.38 -3.96
N LEU A 76 44.48 5.04 -4.01
CA LEU A 76 43.42 5.95 -3.61
C LEU A 76 43.42 6.23 -2.09
N LEU A 77 43.75 5.24 -1.26
CA LEU A 77 43.95 5.44 0.18
C LEU A 77 45.16 6.33 0.49
N GLY A 78 46.24 6.23 -0.29
CA GLY A 78 47.41 7.11 -0.18
C GLY A 78 47.11 8.57 -0.51
N LEU A 79 46.15 8.84 -1.41
CA LEU A 79 45.70 10.19 -1.73
C LEU A 79 44.83 10.79 -0.61
N VAL A 80 44.00 9.99 0.06
CA VAL A 80 43.17 10.45 1.19
C VAL A 80 44.00 10.78 2.44
N VAL A 81 45.12 10.07 2.66
CA VAL A 81 46.00 10.32 3.81
C VAL A 81 46.91 11.56 3.59
N ARG A 82 47.15 11.96 2.33
CA ARG A 82 48.01 13.10 2.01
C ARG A 82 47.30 14.48 2.08
N ASP A 83 45.97 14.50 2.01
CA ASP A 83 45.16 15.73 2.20
C ASP A 83 44.69 15.95 3.66
N GLY A 84 44.94 15.00 4.56
CA GLY A 84 44.39 15.02 5.93
C GLY A 84 45.28 15.61 7.04
N TYR A 85 46.55 15.93 6.78
CA TYR A 85 47.47 16.46 7.80
C TYR A 85 48.36 17.56 7.23
N GLY A 86 47.83 18.79 7.22
CA GLY A 86 48.58 20.00 6.86
C GLY A 86 47.97 21.25 7.48
N SER A 87 48.53 21.66 8.63
CA SER A 87 48.51 23.01 9.20
C SER A 87 47.22 23.51 9.88
N ALA A 88 47.20 23.32 11.21
CA ALA A 88 46.55 24.24 12.15
C ALA A 88 47.62 25.12 12.81
N ALA A 89 47.71 26.39 12.43
CA ALA A 89 48.35 27.47 13.20
C ALA A 89 47.96 28.85 12.62
N GLY A 90 47.45 29.76 13.46
CA GLY A 90 47.35 31.20 13.17
C GLY A 90 45.93 31.76 13.22
N GLY A 91 45.64 32.58 14.23
CA GLY A 91 44.34 33.20 14.47
C GLY A 91 44.03 34.43 13.61
N GLY A 92 42.75 34.82 13.66
CA GLY A 92 42.22 36.06 13.10
C GLY A 92 40.71 35.96 12.88
N VAL A 93 39.92 36.59 13.77
CA VAL A 93 38.49 36.83 13.56
C VAL A 93 38.35 37.90 12.48
N PRO A 94 37.46 37.69 11.50
CA PRO A 94 36.43 38.68 11.26
C PRO A 94 35.04 38.04 11.28
N ASP A 95 34.22 38.60 12.16
CA ASP A 95 32.77 38.52 12.12
C ASP A 95 32.28 39.07 10.77
N ARG A 96 31.60 38.20 10.00
CA ARG A 96 30.50 38.58 9.11
C ARG A 96 29.80 37.34 8.53
N THR A 97 28.49 37.30 8.79
CA THR A 97 27.44 36.56 8.10
C THR A 97 27.42 35.04 8.25
N GLY A 98 26.82 34.61 9.37
CA GLY A 98 25.80 33.57 9.41
C GLY A 98 25.97 32.36 8.50
N PHE A 99 26.72 31.36 8.96
CA PHE A 99 26.43 29.99 8.57
C PHE A 99 25.03 29.66 9.05
N SER A 100 24.09 29.62 8.10
CA SER A 100 22.74 29.13 8.29
C SER A 100 22.82 27.76 8.97
N ALA A 101 22.22 27.64 10.15
CA ALA A 101 21.88 26.35 10.72
C ALA A 101 21.15 25.57 9.63
N SER A 102 21.76 24.50 9.11
CA SER A 102 21.23 23.58 8.08
C SER A 102 19.71 23.65 7.99
N ALA A 103 19.18 24.54 7.14
CA ALA A 103 17.76 24.83 7.14
C ALA A 103 17.03 23.54 6.78
N ALA A 104 16.17 23.08 7.68
CA ALA A 104 15.37 21.88 7.43
C ALA A 104 14.57 22.07 6.14
N PRO A 105 14.40 21.03 5.31
CA PRO A 105 13.82 21.20 3.99
C PRO A 105 12.39 21.76 4.05
N ASP A 106 12.06 22.65 3.12
CA ASP A 106 10.74 23.27 2.98
C ASP A 106 9.68 22.30 2.46
N HIS A 107 10.11 21.38 1.58
CA HIS A 107 9.25 20.38 0.97
C HIS A 107 9.85 18.99 1.14
N ILE A 108 8.99 17.99 1.33
CA ILE A 108 9.33 16.57 1.36
C ILE A 108 8.37 15.86 0.39
N LEU A 109 8.94 15.04 -0.50
CA LEU A 109 8.19 14.22 -1.44
C LEU A 109 8.07 12.80 -0.89
N VAL A 110 6.84 12.27 -0.86
CA VAL A 110 6.57 10.89 -0.45
C VAL A 110 5.81 10.17 -1.55
N ILE A 111 6.46 9.17 -2.15
CA ILE A 111 5.87 8.29 -3.15
C ILE A 111 5.27 7.06 -2.46
N ASP A 112 3.94 6.98 -2.47
CA ASP A 112 3.18 5.82 -2.04
C ASP A 112 2.98 4.85 -3.23
N CYS A 113 3.62 3.70 -3.16
CA CYS A 113 3.55 2.65 -4.17
C CYS A 113 2.53 1.58 -3.77
N GLY A 114 1.25 1.94 -3.88
CA GLY A 114 0.10 1.07 -3.64
C GLY A 114 -0.08 -0.05 -4.67
N SER A 115 -1.02 -0.96 -4.40
CA SER A 115 -1.33 -2.06 -5.33
C SER A 115 -2.13 -1.65 -6.57
N THR A 116 -2.83 -0.53 -6.54
CA THR A 116 -3.58 -0.02 -7.70
C THR A 116 -2.80 0.98 -8.55
N GLY A 117 -1.90 1.71 -7.92
CA GLY A 117 -1.18 2.81 -8.54
C GLY A 117 -0.10 3.36 -7.63
N THR A 118 0.68 4.28 -8.18
CA THR A 118 1.80 4.95 -7.54
C THR A 118 1.49 6.43 -7.42
N ARG A 119 1.56 6.98 -6.21
CA ARG A 119 1.07 8.32 -5.90
C ARG A 119 2.18 9.17 -5.33
N LEU A 120 2.27 10.41 -5.77
CA LEU A 120 3.16 11.40 -5.19
C LEU A 120 2.39 12.31 -4.23
N ASN A 121 2.89 12.41 -3.00
CA ASN A 121 2.40 13.34 -1.99
C ASN A 121 3.48 14.37 -1.68
N ILE A 122 3.07 15.63 -1.47
CA ILE A 122 3.96 16.71 -1.06
C ILE A 122 3.61 17.10 0.38
N ILE A 123 4.63 17.14 1.22
CA ILE A 123 4.56 17.66 2.58
C ILE A 123 5.36 18.96 2.61
N ARG A 124 4.70 20.07 2.93
CA ARG A 124 5.30 21.39 3.08
C ARG A 124 5.47 21.74 4.56
N ARG A 125 6.60 22.35 4.90
CA ARG A 125 6.85 22.93 6.22
C ARG A 125 6.02 24.21 6.39
N GLY A 126 5.37 24.36 7.53
CA GLY A 126 4.65 25.57 7.90
C GLY A 126 5.58 26.76 8.13
N GLU A 127 5.01 27.96 8.12
CA GLU A 127 5.75 29.21 8.37
C GLU A 127 6.38 29.27 9.77
N ASP A 128 5.81 28.51 10.71
CA ASP A 128 6.35 28.32 12.07
C ASP A 128 7.66 27.50 12.11
N GLY A 129 8.09 26.95 10.98
CA GLY A 129 9.28 26.13 10.83
C GLY A 129 9.16 24.72 11.41
N VAL A 130 8.03 24.37 12.03
CA VAL A 130 7.86 23.11 12.80
C VAL A 130 6.73 22.26 12.24
N THR A 131 5.60 22.87 11.88
CA THR A 131 4.42 22.15 11.39
C THR A 131 4.68 21.56 10.01
N LEU A 132 4.12 20.37 9.74
CA LEU A 132 4.18 19.72 8.44
C LEU A 132 2.76 19.62 7.89
N GLN A 133 2.56 20.03 6.65
CA GLN A 133 1.24 20.05 6.02
C GLN A 133 1.29 19.26 4.73
N ALA A 134 0.42 18.27 4.60
CA ALA A 134 0.13 17.69 3.29
C ALA A 134 -0.57 18.76 2.44
N VAL A 135 0.02 19.10 1.30
CA VAL A 135 -0.48 20.15 0.40
C VAL A 135 -1.13 19.54 -0.84
N SER A 136 -2.18 20.19 -1.31
CA SER A 136 -2.89 19.73 -2.50
C SER A 136 -2.06 19.99 -3.74
N TRP A 137 -1.98 19.03 -4.65
CA TRP A 137 -1.19 19.20 -5.88
C TRP A 137 -1.74 20.32 -6.76
N GLU A 138 -3.04 20.63 -6.66
CA GLU A 138 -3.72 21.72 -7.36
C GLU A 138 -3.23 23.11 -6.95
N GLU A 139 -2.65 23.27 -5.75
CA GLU A 139 -2.08 24.54 -5.30
C GLU A 139 -0.97 25.02 -6.25
N TYR A 140 -0.25 24.07 -6.86
CA TYR A 140 0.88 24.35 -7.75
C TYR A 140 0.46 24.76 -9.16
N ARG A 141 -0.81 24.57 -9.55
CA ARG A 141 -1.36 24.94 -10.87
C ARG A 141 -0.60 24.37 -12.07
N VAL A 142 0.14 23.28 -11.87
CA VAL A 142 0.85 22.56 -12.95
C VAL A 142 -0.06 21.44 -13.49
N PRO A 143 -0.36 21.42 -14.81
CA PRO A 143 -1.10 20.32 -15.42
C PRO A 143 -0.37 18.99 -15.26
N PHE A 144 -1.07 17.95 -14.81
CA PHE A 144 -0.50 16.62 -14.76
C PHE A 144 -0.80 15.85 -16.06
N PRO A 145 0.22 15.33 -16.77
CA PRO A 145 0.02 14.59 -18.02
C PRO A 145 -0.53 13.17 -17.80
N GLY A 146 -0.50 12.64 -16.57
CA GLY A 146 -1.01 11.32 -16.24
C GLY A 146 -2.51 11.29 -15.91
N TYR A 147 -2.99 10.11 -15.51
CA TYR A 147 -4.39 9.89 -15.15
C TYR A 147 -4.72 10.61 -13.84
N THR A 148 -5.46 11.73 -13.94
CA THR A 148 -6.16 12.33 -12.80
C THR A 148 -7.64 11.95 -12.91
N PRO A 149 -8.15 11.01 -12.10
CA PRO A 149 -9.58 10.72 -12.06
C PRO A 149 -10.33 11.91 -11.45
N LYS A 150 -10.53 12.98 -12.24
CA LYS A 150 -11.31 14.16 -11.85
C LYS A 150 -12.81 13.87 -11.63
N LYS A 151 -13.27 12.64 -11.85
CA LYS A 151 -14.70 12.29 -11.87
C LYS A 151 -15.25 11.66 -10.59
N HIS A 152 -14.43 11.22 -9.64
CA HIS A 152 -14.92 10.42 -8.49
C HIS A 152 -14.27 10.81 -7.15
N GLY A 153 -14.29 12.09 -6.76
CA GLY A 153 -14.00 12.51 -5.38
C GLY A 153 -12.55 12.31 -4.88
N TYR A 154 -11.68 11.65 -5.63
CA TYR A 154 -10.29 11.41 -5.28
C TYR A 154 -9.35 12.17 -6.21
N ASN A 155 -8.96 13.38 -5.83
CA ASN A 155 -7.98 14.14 -6.58
C ASN A 155 -6.55 13.73 -6.18
N ARG A 156 -5.91 12.88 -6.99
CA ARG A 156 -4.59 12.29 -6.68
C ARG A 156 -3.65 12.45 -7.86
N LEU A 157 -2.39 12.68 -7.54
CA LEU A 157 -1.29 12.68 -8.49
C LEU A 157 -0.76 11.24 -8.63
N GLU A 158 -1.23 10.52 -9.65
CA GLU A 158 -1.11 9.06 -9.72
C GLU A 158 -0.68 8.53 -11.09
N THR A 159 0.15 7.49 -11.09
CA THR A 159 0.40 6.62 -12.25
C THR A 159 -0.17 5.23 -11.99
N THR A 160 -0.73 4.61 -13.03
CA THR A 160 -1.26 3.25 -12.98
C THR A 160 -0.67 2.41 -14.11
N PRO A 161 -0.55 1.08 -13.94
CA PRO A 161 -0.83 0.31 -12.73
C PRO A 161 0.21 0.52 -11.63
N GLY A 162 -0.01 -0.05 -10.44
CA GLY A 162 0.94 0.05 -9.32
C GLY A 162 2.34 -0.47 -9.69
N ILE A 163 3.40 0.15 -9.15
CA ILE A 163 4.79 -0.05 -9.60
C ILE A 163 5.29 -1.51 -9.58
N HIS A 164 4.72 -2.35 -8.71
CA HIS A 164 5.05 -3.78 -8.64
C HIS A 164 4.74 -4.55 -9.94
N ASN A 165 3.87 -4.02 -10.81
CA ASN A 165 3.64 -4.58 -12.14
C ASN A 165 4.82 -4.39 -13.10
N GLN A 166 5.82 -3.59 -12.71
CA GLN A 166 7.05 -3.34 -13.46
C GLN A 166 8.21 -4.26 -13.01
N ALA A 167 7.91 -5.27 -12.18
CA ALA A 167 8.89 -6.30 -11.84
C ALA A 167 9.41 -7.01 -13.10
N GLY A 168 10.74 -7.13 -13.23
CA GLY A 168 11.40 -7.71 -14.40
C GLY A 168 11.53 -6.77 -15.61
N ALA A 169 11.03 -5.53 -15.53
CA ALA A 169 11.12 -4.55 -16.62
C ALA A 169 12.33 -3.59 -16.49
N GLY A 170 13.21 -3.82 -15.51
CA GLY A 170 14.41 -3.00 -15.28
C GLY A 170 14.10 -1.52 -14.98
N ASP A 171 15.04 -0.65 -15.35
CA ASP A 171 14.92 0.80 -15.07
C ASP A 171 13.84 1.46 -15.92
N GLU A 172 13.61 1.00 -17.16
CA GLU A 172 12.61 1.59 -18.06
C GLU A 172 11.18 1.41 -17.54
N GLY A 173 10.83 0.22 -17.04
CA GLY A 173 9.51 0.00 -16.42
C GLY A 173 9.30 0.80 -15.15
N VAL A 174 10.33 0.94 -14.31
CA VAL A 174 10.25 1.80 -13.12
C VAL A 174 10.09 3.26 -13.51
N ARG A 175 10.82 3.73 -14.53
CA ARG A 175 10.70 5.09 -15.08
C ARG A 175 9.31 5.37 -15.62
N SER A 176 8.67 4.42 -16.30
CA SER A 176 7.30 4.64 -16.78
C SER A 176 6.30 4.89 -15.65
N ALA A 177 6.55 4.36 -14.44
CA ALA A 177 5.73 4.64 -13.26
C ALA A 177 6.13 5.93 -12.54
N LEU A 178 7.42 6.28 -12.48
CA LEU A 178 7.92 7.37 -11.65
C LEU A 178 8.13 8.70 -12.41
N ASP A 179 8.62 8.66 -13.64
CA ASP A 179 9.01 9.86 -14.39
C ASP A 179 7.86 10.86 -14.57
N PRO A 180 6.60 10.46 -14.84
CA PRO A 180 5.49 11.42 -14.88
C PRO A 180 5.33 12.20 -13.57
N LEU A 181 5.50 11.53 -12.42
CA LEU A 181 5.41 12.15 -11.09
C LEU A 181 6.62 13.03 -10.80
N LEU A 182 7.83 12.55 -11.13
CA LEU A 182 9.08 13.25 -10.87
C LEU A 182 9.21 14.52 -11.72
N LEU A 183 8.84 14.45 -13.00
CA LEU A 183 8.88 15.59 -13.90
C LEU A 183 7.87 16.65 -13.48
N TRP A 184 6.64 16.23 -13.15
CA TRP A 184 5.63 17.14 -12.61
C TRP A 184 6.11 17.79 -11.31
N ALA A 185 6.73 17.05 -10.39
CA ALA A 185 7.22 17.58 -9.13
C ALA A 185 8.30 18.66 -9.31
N LYS A 186 9.20 18.46 -10.29
CA LYS A 186 10.23 19.45 -10.62
C LYS A 186 9.64 20.75 -11.13
N GLU A 187 8.60 20.66 -11.97
CA GLU A 187 7.91 21.83 -12.48
C GLU A 187 7.10 22.52 -11.38
N ALA A 188 6.35 21.75 -10.58
CA ALA A 188 5.56 22.27 -9.47
C ALA A 188 6.41 22.99 -8.41
N LEU A 189 7.61 22.48 -8.14
CA LEU A 189 8.53 23.07 -7.17
C LEU A 189 9.54 24.05 -7.82
N ALA A 190 9.37 24.39 -9.10
CA ALA A 190 10.21 25.39 -9.74
C ALA A 190 10.04 26.76 -9.04
N GLY A 191 11.10 27.25 -8.41
CA GLY A 191 11.08 28.48 -7.61
C GLY A 191 10.86 28.27 -6.11
N HIS A 192 10.67 27.03 -5.65
CA HIS A 192 10.56 26.68 -4.23
C HIS A 192 11.88 26.13 -3.63
N GLY A 193 13.01 26.43 -4.27
CA GLY A 193 14.34 25.99 -3.86
C GLY A 193 14.98 25.02 -4.85
N ASP A 194 16.21 24.60 -4.53
CA ASP A 194 16.93 23.61 -5.32
C ASP A 194 16.41 22.19 -5.01
N PRO A 195 15.94 21.42 -6.02
CA PRO A 195 15.51 20.04 -5.86
C PRO A 195 16.52 19.15 -5.10
N ALA A 196 17.83 19.42 -5.22
CA ALA A 196 18.87 18.67 -4.52
C ALA A 196 18.79 18.76 -2.99
N HIS A 197 18.00 19.69 -2.44
CA HIS A 197 17.72 19.82 -1.01
C HIS A 197 16.38 19.20 -0.58
N THR A 198 15.47 18.94 -1.53
CA THR A 198 14.14 18.37 -1.29
C THR A 198 14.23 16.84 -1.15
N PRO A 199 13.93 16.26 0.03
CA PRO A 199 13.94 14.82 0.22
C PRO A 199 12.86 14.13 -0.59
N ILE A 200 13.20 12.99 -1.18
CA ILE A 200 12.24 12.08 -1.79
C ILE A 200 12.31 10.71 -1.13
N LEU A 201 11.16 10.21 -0.68
CA LEU A 201 10.99 8.91 -0.05
C LEU A 201 10.03 8.07 -0.89
N LEU A 202 10.22 6.75 -0.88
CA LEU A 202 9.33 5.82 -1.57
C LEU A 202 9.02 4.63 -0.68
N PHE A 203 7.73 4.41 -0.45
CA PHE A 203 7.24 3.28 0.33
C PHE A 203 6.30 2.43 -0.51
N ALA A 204 6.71 1.19 -0.77
CA ALA A 204 5.88 0.21 -1.46
C ALA A 204 5.16 -0.70 -0.47
N THR A 205 3.88 -0.98 -0.72
CA THR A 205 2.99 -1.65 0.23
C THR A 205 2.62 -3.07 -0.24
N ALA A 206 1.39 -3.51 0.04
CA ALA A 206 0.92 -4.87 -0.19
C ALA A 206 1.16 -5.40 -1.62
N GLY A 207 1.03 -4.55 -2.65
CA GLY A 207 1.27 -4.95 -4.04
C GLY A 207 2.69 -5.49 -4.25
N ALA A 208 3.70 -4.79 -3.74
CA ALA A 208 5.09 -5.22 -3.83
C ALA A 208 5.42 -6.37 -2.86
N ARG A 209 4.73 -6.47 -1.71
CA ARG A 209 4.90 -7.60 -0.77
C ARG A 209 4.54 -8.95 -1.38
N LYS A 210 3.66 -8.98 -2.38
CA LYS A 210 3.24 -10.21 -3.10
C LYS A 210 4.28 -10.75 -4.07
N LEU A 211 5.24 -9.93 -4.49
CA LEU A 211 6.27 -10.34 -5.43
C LEU A 211 7.23 -11.35 -4.78
N GLY A 212 7.81 -12.23 -5.60
CA GLY A 212 8.89 -13.11 -5.18
C GLY A 212 10.12 -12.32 -4.74
N GLU A 213 10.98 -12.91 -3.91
CA GLU A 213 12.16 -12.23 -3.35
C GLU A 213 13.08 -11.65 -4.43
N ALA A 214 13.34 -12.40 -5.50
CA ALA A 214 14.15 -11.94 -6.63
C ALA A 214 13.55 -10.69 -7.30
N ASP A 215 12.26 -10.75 -7.64
CA ASP A 215 11.52 -9.64 -8.25
C ASP A 215 11.48 -8.41 -7.36
N ARG A 216 11.29 -8.58 -6.04
CA ARG A 216 11.32 -7.49 -5.05
C ARG A 216 12.69 -6.82 -5.03
N ASN A 217 13.76 -7.62 -5.00
CA ASN A 217 15.12 -7.10 -4.94
C ASN A 217 15.49 -6.36 -6.22
N GLU A 218 15.13 -6.91 -7.38
CA GLU A 218 15.34 -6.28 -8.68
C GLU A 218 14.57 -4.95 -8.79
N LEU A 219 13.26 -4.98 -8.49
CA LEU A 219 12.40 -3.79 -8.51
C LEU A 219 12.98 -2.68 -7.64
N MET A 220 13.35 -3.00 -6.39
CA MET A 220 13.88 -2.00 -5.45
C MET A 220 15.28 -1.51 -5.85
N ALA A 221 16.09 -2.33 -6.53
CA ALA A 221 17.35 -1.87 -7.09
C ALA A 221 17.12 -0.84 -8.21
N SER A 222 16.18 -1.11 -9.12
CA SER A 222 15.78 -0.18 -10.18
C SER A 222 15.18 1.11 -9.63
N VAL A 223 14.28 1.01 -8.64
CA VAL A 223 13.72 2.17 -7.92
C VAL A 223 14.83 3.06 -7.33
N ARG A 224 15.80 2.47 -6.62
CA ARG A 224 16.91 3.23 -6.04
C ARG A 224 17.74 3.93 -7.11
N ARG A 225 18.06 3.26 -8.23
CA ARG A 225 18.78 3.90 -9.36
C ARG A 225 18.00 5.07 -9.95
N VAL A 226 16.71 4.90 -10.23
CA VAL A 226 15.85 5.94 -10.79
C VAL A 226 15.76 7.15 -9.85
N LEU A 227 15.50 6.92 -8.55
CA LEU A 227 15.42 7.99 -7.56
C LEU A 227 16.77 8.69 -7.33
N SER A 228 17.89 7.95 -7.32
CA SER A 228 19.23 8.53 -7.26
C SER A 228 19.52 9.46 -8.45
N SER A 229 18.97 9.16 -9.63
CA SER A 229 19.10 10.00 -10.83
C SER A 229 18.03 11.09 -10.96
N SER A 230 17.10 11.19 -10.00
CA SER A 230 15.96 12.09 -10.12
C SER A 230 16.33 13.56 -9.96
N GLY A 231 17.46 13.89 -9.34
CA GLY A 231 17.84 15.26 -8.98
C GLY A 231 17.26 15.74 -7.65
N PHE A 232 16.35 14.98 -7.03
CA PHE A 232 15.93 15.21 -5.65
C PHE A 232 16.92 14.64 -4.64
N ARG A 233 16.91 15.13 -3.40
CA ARG A 233 17.71 14.56 -2.32
C ARG A 233 17.23 13.16 -2.00
N PHE A 234 18.04 12.15 -2.27
CA PHE A 234 17.67 10.75 -2.06
C PHE A 234 18.77 9.97 -1.33
N ARG A 235 18.34 9.01 -0.50
CA ARG A 235 19.22 7.99 0.09
C ARG A 235 18.60 6.59 -0.11
N PRO A 236 19.40 5.54 -0.39
CA PRO A 236 18.87 4.21 -0.69
C PRO A 236 17.91 3.64 0.37
N GLU A 237 18.12 3.96 1.64
CA GLU A 237 17.29 3.56 2.78
C GLU A 237 15.90 4.23 2.82
N TRP A 238 15.71 5.32 2.08
CA TRP A 238 14.42 6.01 1.95
C TRP A 238 13.50 5.36 0.92
N ALA A 239 13.99 4.37 0.17
CA ALA A 239 13.19 3.52 -0.70
C ALA A 239 13.11 2.10 -0.12
N LYS A 240 11.92 1.70 0.33
CA LYS A 240 11.68 0.36 0.90
C LYS A 240 10.27 -0.17 0.64
N ILE A 241 10.16 -1.49 0.61
CA ILE A 241 8.87 -2.17 0.78
C ILE A 241 8.60 -2.21 2.28
N ILE A 242 7.57 -1.52 2.74
CA ILE A 242 7.28 -1.42 4.17
C ILE A 242 6.52 -2.64 4.68
N ALA A 243 6.76 -3.00 5.95
CA ALA A 243 5.96 -4.00 6.62
C ALA A 243 4.51 -3.51 6.74
N GLY A 244 3.54 -4.44 6.78
CA GLY A 244 2.14 -4.07 6.97
C GLY A 244 1.88 -3.38 8.30
N GLU A 245 2.68 -3.68 9.32
CA GLU A 245 2.65 -3.00 10.62
C GLU A 245 3.14 -1.55 10.52
N ASP A 246 4.23 -1.29 9.79
CA ASP A 246 4.71 0.08 9.53
C ASP A 246 3.65 0.90 8.77
N GLU A 247 2.96 0.28 7.80
CA GLU A 247 1.86 0.90 7.05
C GLU A 247 0.71 1.31 8.00
N GLY A 248 0.33 0.43 8.92
CA GLY A 248 -0.68 0.74 9.94
C GLY A 248 -0.25 1.80 10.96
N ILE A 249 1.03 1.83 11.34
CA ILE A 249 1.59 2.89 12.20
C ILE A 249 1.55 4.23 11.46
N PHE A 250 2.04 4.29 10.22
CA PHE A 250 2.07 5.55 9.46
C PHE A 250 0.67 6.09 9.19
N SER A 251 -0.29 5.22 8.85
CA SER A 251 -1.70 5.60 8.74
C SER A 251 -2.22 6.19 10.06
N TRP A 252 -2.01 5.51 11.19
CA TRP A 252 -2.42 5.99 12.51
C TRP A 252 -1.78 7.35 12.88
N VAL A 253 -0.48 7.52 12.64
CA VAL A 253 0.24 8.77 12.88
C VAL A 253 -0.34 9.88 12.00
N SER A 254 -0.49 9.65 10.69
CA SER A 254 -1.00 10.66 9.76
C SER A 254 -2.43 11.11 10.11
N SER A 255 -3.31 10.18 10.47
CA SER A 255 -4.70 10.48 10.83
C SER A 255 -4.78 11.27 12.13
N ASN A 256 -4.09 10.83 13.19
CA ASN A 256 -4.09 11.54 14.47
C ASN A 256 -3.41 12.90 14.36
N TYR A 257 -2.36 13.02 13.55
CA TYR A 257 -1.72 14.31 13.28
C TYR A 257 -2.68 15.27 12.59
N LYS A 258 -3.37 14.81 11.54
CA LYS A 258 -4.35 15.62 10.81
C LYS A 258 -5.54 16.04 11.68
N LEU A 259 -5.94 15.19 12.62
CA LEU A 259 -7.01 15.45 13.59
C LEU A 259 -6.56 16.29 14.80
N GLY A 260 -5.28 16.67 14.89
CA GLY A 260 -4.74 17.44 16.02
C GLY A 260 -4.59 16.66 17.32
N LYS A 261 -4.81 15.34 17.33
CA LYS A 261 -4.95 14.52 18.55
C LYS A 261 -3.67 14.29 19.35
N PHE A 262 -2.52 14.76 18.86
CA PHE A 262 -1.25 14.70 19.60
C PHE A 262 -1.07 15.88 20.57
N ALA A 263 -1.85 16.95 20.42
CA ALA A 263 -1.77 18.11 21.30
C ALA A 263 -2.29 17.79 22.72
N ALA A 264 -1.84 18.58 23.70
CA ALA A 264 -2.24 18.39 25.10
C ALA A 264 -3.70 18.85 25.31
N GLY A 265 -4.54 17.99 25.89
CA GLY A 265 -5.94 18.30 26.23
C GLY A 265 -6.99 17.73 25.27
N ASP A 266 -6.59 17.22 24.11
CA ASP A 266 -7.53 16.74 23.08
C ASP A 266 -7.89 15.27 23.27
N GLY A 267 -8.90 14.97 24.10
CA GLY A 267 -9.79 13.79 24.04
C GLY A 267 -9.21 12.36 23.85
N GLY A 268 -7.90 12.17 23.84
CA GLY A 268 -7.22 10.94 23.42
C GLY A 268 -6.98 10.85 21.91
N VAL A 269 -5.92 10.14 21.54
CA VAL A 269 -5.66 9.64 20.18
C VAL A 269 -6.72 8.59 19.80
N VAL A 270 -7.10 8.58 18.52
CA VAL A 270 -8.11 7.65 17.97
C VAL A 270 -7.45 6.39 17.43
N ASN A 271 -8.21 5.30 17.40
CA ASN A 271 -7.82 4.07 16.71
C ASN A 271 -7.93 4.25 15.18
N MET A 272 -7.35 3.35 14.39
CA MET A 272 -7.30 3.47 12.93
C MET A 272 -7.61 2.15 12.23
N LEU A 273 -8.50 2.20 11.23
CA LEU A 273 -8.68 1.15 10.23
C LEU A 273 -8.40 1.70 8.83
N GLU A 274 -7.50 1.04 8.10
CA GLU A 274 -7.05 1.42 6.75
C GLU A 274 -7.33 0.28 5.78
N LEU A 275 -8.25 0.49 4.84
CA LEU A 275 -8.55 -0.48 3.78
C LEU A 275 -7.87 -0.06 2.47
N GLY A 276 -6.85 -0.82 2.07
CA GLY A 276 -6.19 -0.66 0.77
C GLY A 276 -6.77 -1.59 -0.30
N GLY A 277 -6.17 -1.56 -1.49
CA GLY A 277 -6.56 -2.47 -2.58
C GLY A 277 -6.17 -3.93 -2.32
N SER A 278 -5.08 -4.18 -1.59
CA SER A 278 -4.53 -5.53 -1.36
C SER A 278 -4.22 -5.87 0.10
N SER A 279 -4.53 -4.99 1.04
CA SER A 279 -4.43 -5.27 2.47
C SER A 279 -5.41 -4.43 3.28
N LEU A 280 -5.66 -4.88 4.49
CA LEU A 280 -6.34 -4.13 5.56
C LEU A 280 -5.35 -3.97 6.73
N GLN A 281 -5.36 -2.82 7.37
CA GLN A 281 -4.60 -2.58 8.60
C GLN A 281 -5.53 -2.11 9.71
N ALA A 282 -5.24 -2.58 10.92
CA ALA A 282 -5.93 -2.16 12.13
C ALA A 282 -4.90 -1.77 13.19
N SER A 283 -4.99 -0.54 13.68
CA SER A 283 -4.07 0.03 14.68
C SER A 283 -4.87 0.50 15.89
N TYR A 284 -4.60 -0.11 17.04
CA TYR A 284 -5.29 0.18 18.29
C TYR A 284 -4.34 0.71 19.35
N VAL A 285 -4.80 1.73 20.07
CA VAL A 285 -4.07 2.33 21.19
C VAL A 285 -4.24 1.46 22.43
N VAL A 286 -3.15 0.90 22.92
CA VAL A 286 -3.10 -0.04 24.05
C VAL A 286 -2.21 0.51 25.16
N ASN A 287 -2.23 -0.10 26.35
CA ASN A 287 -1.21 0.23 27.35
C ASN A 287 0.14 -0.31 26.88
N GLY A 288 1.22 0.45 27.11
CA GLY A 288 2.56 0.08 26.65
C GLY A 288 3.10 -1.25 27.22
N SER A 289 2.50 -1.74 28.31
CA SER A 289 2.80 -3.05 28.93
C SER A 289 2.11 -4.23 28.26
N ASP A 290 1.20 -4.01 27.32
CA ASP A 290 0.40 -5.08 26.71
C ASP A 290 1.26 -5.92 25.76
N ALA A 291 1.09 -7.24 25.82
CA ALA A 291 1.86 -8.17 25.00
C ALA A 291 1.62 -7.93 23.50
N GLY A 292 2.71 -7.70 22.75
CA GLY A 292 2.65 -7.40 21.31
C GLY A 292 2.39 -5.93 20.98
N ALA A 293 2.35 -5.04 21.98
CA ALA A 293 2.37 -3.60 21.76
C ALA A 293 3.75 -3.14 21.26
N ARG A 294 3.75 -2.17 20.35
CA ARG A 294 4.92 -1.40 19.93
C ARG A 294 4.81 0.00 20.50
N GLU A 295 5.89 0.50 21.08
CA GLU A 295 5.97 1.91 21.49
C GLU A 295 6.30 2.78 20.29
N VAL A 296 5.46 3.78 20.02
CA VAL A 296 5.65 4.77 18.96
C VAL A 296 5.73 6.14 19.59
N GLU A 297 6.82 6.85 19.34
CA GLU A 297 7.03 8.21 19.84
C GLU A 297 6.69 9.24 18.77
N VAL A 298 5.74 10.12 19.06
CA VAL A 298 5.30 11.21 18.18
C VAL A 298 5.31 12.51 18.97
N LEU A 299 6.03 13.52 18.46
CA LEU A 299 6.14 14.85 19.09
C LEU A 299 6.56 14.78 20.58
N GLY A 300 7.50 13.88 20.91
CA GLY A 300 8.01 13.67 22.27
C GLY A 300 7.08 12.88 23.20
N ARG A 301 6.00 12.28 22.66
CA ARG A 301 5.03 11.50 23.43
C ARG A 301 5.02 10.06 22.96
N LYS A 302 5.10 9.13 23.92
CA LYS A 302 5.09 7.69 23.67
C LYS A 302 3.67 7.14 23.69
N HIS A 303 3.35 6.32 22.70
CA HIS A 303 2.05 5.67 22.53
C HIS A 303 2.26 4.17 22.37
N GLY A 304 1.54 3.37 23.16
CA GLY A 304 1.47 1.92 22.95
C GLY A 304 0.50 1.61 21.82
N LEU A 305 0.97 0.93 20.77
CA LEU A 305 0.14 0.54 19.62
C LEU A 305 0.21 -0.95 19.38
N LYS A 306 -0.95 -1.56 19.19
CA LYS A 306 -1.06 -2.90 18.62
C LYS A 306 -1.55 -2.77 17.19
N VAL A 307 -0.72 -3.21 16.25
CA VAL A 307 -1.02 -3.09 14.82
C VAL A 307 -1.08 -4.47 14.21
N GLN A 308 -2.13 -4.71 13.43
CA GLN A 308 -2.31 -5.93 12.65
C GLN A 308 -2.48 -5.58 11.19
N SER A 309 -1.82 -6.34 10.32
CA SER A 309 -1.99 -6.24 8.87
C SER A 309 -2.52 -7.55 8.32
N PHE A 310 -3.55 -7.46 7.49
CA PHE A 310 -4.22 -8.56 6.81
C PHE A 310 -3.93 -8.46 5.31
N ASN A 311 -2.87 -9.12 4.85
CA ASN A 311 -2.55 -9.16 3.41
C ASN A 311 -3.61 -10.00 2.68
N GLY A 312 -4.05 -9.56 1.49
CA GLY A 312 -5.12 -10.24 0.73
C GLY A 312 -6.54 -9.82 1.11
N TYR A 313 -6.70 -9.05 2.20
CA TYR A 313 -8.00 -8.55 2.67
C TYR A 313 -8.33 -7.14 2.16
N GLY A 314 -7.51 -6.59 1.27
CA GLY A 314 -7.84 -5.34 0.60
C GLY A 314 -8.99 -5.52 -0.38
N MET A 315 -9.67 -4.42 -0.73
CA MET A 315 -10.92 -4.46 -1.49
C MET A 315 -10.81 -5.23 -2.83
N ASN A 316 -9.72 -5.04 -3.59
CA ASN A 316 -9.55 -5.69 -4.88
C ASN A 316 -9.18 -7.17 -4.74
N ASP A 317 -8.35 -7.49 -3.75
CA ASP A 317 -7.97 -8.89 -3.48
C ASP A 317 -9.16 -9.68 -2.96
N ALA A 318 -9.96 -9.09 -2.08
CA ALA A 318 -11.20 -9.66 -1.58
C ALA A 318 -12.18 -9.95 -2.72
N PHE A 319 -12.38 -8.97 -3.62
CA PHE A 319 -13.20 -9.17 -4.82
C PHE A 319 -12.62 -10.25 -5.75
N ASN A 320 -11.30 -10.24 -6.00
CA ASN A 320 -10.69 -11.27 -6.84
C ASN A 320 -10.82 -12.67 -6.23
N ALA A 321 -10.78 -12.80 -4.90
CA ALA A 321 -10.98 -14.06 -4.20
C ALA A 321 -12.39 -14.63 -4.46
N THR A 322 -13.43 -13.78 -4.54
CA THR A 322 -14.79 -14.26 -4.88
C THR A 322 -14.86 -14.84 -6.29
N LEU A 323 -14.11 -14.31 -7.25
CA LEU A 323 -14.04 -14.87 -8.60
C LEU A 323 -13.54 -16.32 -8.57
N TYR A 324 -12.44 -16.57 -7.86
CA TYR A 324 -11.86 -17.91 -7.76
C TYR A 324 -12.73 -18.88 -6.95
N HIS A 325 -13.36 -18.39 -5.88
CA HIS A 325 -14.28 -19.19 -5.08
C HIS A 325 -15.46 -19.69 -5.92
N LEU A 326 -16.13 -18.78 -6.64
CA LEU A 326 -17.24 -19.13 -7.51
C LEU A 326 -16.82 -20.11 -8.62
N LEU A 327 -15.62 -19.97 -9.18
CA LEU A 327 -15.07 -20.92 -10.15
C LEU A 327 -14.86 -22.32 -9.55
N GLY A 328 -14.38 -22.39 -8.31
CA GLY A 328 -14.17 -23.64 -7.58
C GLY A 328 -15.48 -24.39 -7.32
N ASP A 329 -16.52 -23.67 -6.91
CA ASP A 329 -17.85 -24.24 -6.70
C ASP A 329 -18.48 -24.73 -8.01
N THR A 330 -18.20 -24.03 -9.12
CA THR A 330 -18.68 -24.44 -10.44
C THR A 330 -17.91 -25.66 -10.98
N ALA A 331 -16.65 -25.86 -10.58
CA ALA A 331 -15.80 -26.95 -11.06
C ALA A 331 -16.21 -28.35 -10.55
N GLY A 332 -16.98 -28.42 -9.45
CA GLY A 332 -17.52 -29.69 -8.91
C GLY A 332 -18.58 -30.37 -9.80
N GLY A 333 -18.95 -29.78 -10.94
CA GLY A 333 -19.96 -30.31 -11.86
C GLY A 333 -19.62 -30.22 -13.35
N LEU A 334 -18.35 -30.06 -13.74
CA LEU A 334 -17.95 -29.72 -15.11
C LEU A 334 -16.94 -30.69 -15.75
N GLU A 335 -17.32 -31.96 -15.90
CA GLU A 335 -16.81 -32.74 -17.03
C GLU A 335 -17.63 -32.37 -18.29
N GLY A 336 -16.99 -31.82 -19.33
CA GLY A 336 -17.49 -31.93 -20.71
C GLY A 336 -18.19 -30.74 -21.39
N VAL A 337 -18.04 -29.48 -20.96
CA VAL A 337 -18.63 -28.34 -21.71
C VAL A 337 -17.54 -27.42 -22.26
N GLU A 338 -17.42 -27.43 -23.59
CA GLU A 338 -16.39 -26.74 -24.38
C GLU A 338 -16.79 -25.32 -24.83
N ASP A 339 -17.77 -24.69 -24.17
CA ASP A 339 -18.24 -23.35 -24.52
C ASP A 339 -17.93 -22.35 -23.40
N ARG A 340 -17.58 -21.12 -23.80
CA ARG A 340 -17.08 -20.05 -22.91
C ARG A 340 -17.89 -19.95 -21.62
N ARG A 341 -17.28 -20.32 -20.50
CA ARG A 341 -17.94 -20.37 -19.19
C ARG A 341 -18.49 -18.99 -18.83
N VAL A 342 -19.80 -18.92 -18.56
CA VAL A 342 -20.48 -17.78 -17.97
C VAL A 342 -20.78 -18.13 -16.51
N VAL A 343 -20.34 -17.30 -15.57
CA VAL A 343 -20.54 -17.50 -14.12
C VAL A 343 -21.34 -16.33 -13.56
N ALA A 344 -22.44 -16.63 -12.87
CA ALA A 344 -23.21 -15.62 -12.16
C ALA A 344 -22.43 -15.12 -10.94
N HIS A 345 -22.21 -13.81 -10.84
CA HIS A 345 -21.56 -13.17 -9.71
C HIS A 345 -22.59 -12.43 -8.84
N PRO A 346 -22.85 -12.89 -7.61
CA PRO A 346 -23.92 -12.33 -6.78
C PRO A 346 -23.67 -10.88 -6.34
N CYS A 347 -22.41 -10.47 -6.15
CA CYS A 347 -22.07 -9.10 -5.73
C CYS A 347 -22.16 -8.04 -6.84
N LEU A 348 -22.33 -8.43 -8.11
CA LEU A 348 -22.35 -7.49 -9.22
C LEU A 348 -23.79 -7.13 -9.61
N GLN A 349 -23.97 -5.90 -10.08
CA GLN A 349 -25.27 -5.38 -10.52
C GLN A 349 -25.81 -6.19 -11.71
N ARG A 350 -27.13 -6.41 -11.74
CA ARG A 350 -27.78 -7.07 -12.90
C ARG A 350 -27.52 -6.28 -14.17
N GLY A 351 -27.19 -6.98 -15.25
CA GLY A 351 -26.84 -6.38 -16.54
C GLY A 351 -25.38 -5.91 -16.65
N TYR A 352 -24.61 -5.92 -15.55
CA TYR A 352 -23.15 -5.76 -15.63
C TYR A 352 -22.51 -7.11 -15.96
N ALA A 353 -21.53 -7.09 -16.86
CA ALA A 353 -20.73 -8.26 -17.19
C ALA A 353 -19.29 -7.87 -17.50
N PHE A 354 -18.35 -8.73 -17.15
CA PHE A 354 -16.94 -8.55 -17.46
C PHE A 354 -16.23 -9.89 -17.61
N GLU A 355 -15.12 -9.91 -18.34
CA GLU A 355 -14.33 -11.11 -18.62
C GLU A 355 -12.85 -10.80 -18.35
N PRO A 356 -12.32 -11.16 -17.17
CA PRO A 356 -10.91 -11.01 -16.86
C PRO A 356 -10.07 -11.83 -17.83
N LYS A 357 -9.13 -11.19 -18.54
CA LYS A 357 -8.31 -11.86 -19.57
C LYS A 357 -7.49 -13.00 -19.01
N GLU A 358 -7.07 -12.88 -17.75
CA GLU A 358 -6.25 -13.85 -17.04
C GLU A 358 -7.03 -15.13 -16.68
N ILE A 359 -8.34 -15.01 -16.53
CA ILE A 359 -9.23 -16.11 -16.14
C ILE A 359 -9.91 -16.70 -17.38
N GLY A 360 -10.24 -15.87 -18.38
CA GLY A 360 -10.94 -16.31 -19.59
C GLY A 360 -12.38 -16.79 -19.33
N VAL A 361 -13.00 -16.32 -18.24
CA VAL A 361 -14.38 -16.63 -17.85
C VAL A 361 -15.18 -15.35 -17.77
N ARG A 362 -16.38 -15.35 -18.35
CA ARG A 362 -17.30 -14.22 -18.30
C ARG A 362 -18.10 -14.27 -17.02
N PHE A 363 -18.05 -13.21 -16.22
CA PHE A 363 -18.86 -13.05 -15.02
C PHE A 363 -20.01 -12.09 -15.29
N GLU A 364 -21.22 -12.48 -14.89
CA GLU A 364 -22.45 -11.68 -15.07
C GLU A 364 -23.11 -11.40 -13.73
N GLY A 365 -23.55 -10.16 -13.50
CA GLY A 365 -24.11 -9.79 -12.21
C GLY A 365 -25.50 -10.37 -11.94
N ALA A 366 -25.64 -11.04 -10.80
CA ALA A 366 -26.92 -11.57 -10.32
C ALA A 366 -27.63 -10.63 -9.33
N PHE A 367 -26.88 -9.72 -8.69
CA PHE A 367 -27.33 -8.78 -7.67
C PHE A 367 -28.15 -9.45 -6.56
N ASP A 368 -27.48 -10.31 -5.81
CA ASP A 368 -28.03 -11.05 -4.67
C ASP A 368 -27.15 -10.80 -3.45
N SER A 369 -27.68 -10.09 -2.46
CA SER A 369 -26.92 -9.67 -1.28
C SER A 369 -26.55 -10.83 -0.35
N GLU A 370 -27.42 -11.82 -0.23
CA GLU A 370 -27.19 -12.97 0.65
C GLU A 370 -26.14 -13.89 0.03
N ALA A 371 -26.33 -14.25 -1.24
CA ALA A 371 -25.35 -15.01 -1.98
C ALA A 371 -24.01 -14.26 -2.14
N CYS A 372 -24.03 -12.92 -2.21
CA CYS A 372 -22.81 -12.12 -2.22
C CYS A 372 -22.06 -12.25 -0.89
N SER A 373 -22.77 -12.12 0.23
CA SER A 373 -22.18 -12.26 1.56
C SER A 373 -21.57 -13.65 1.74
N LEU A 374 -22.28 -14.70 1.30
CA LEU A 374 -21.77 -16.07 1.33
C LEU A 374 -20.55 -16.25 0.42
N ALA A 375 -20.56 -15.69 -0.80
CA ALA A 375 -19.42 -15.79 -1.72
C ALA A 375 -18.18 -15.06 -1.17
N VAL A 376 -18.35 -13.91 -0.52
CA VAL A 376 -17.26 -13.19 0.15
C VAL A 376 -16.73 -14.02 1.32
N LEU A 377 -17.60 -14.54 2.19
CA LEU A 377 -17.19 -15.36 3.33
C LEU A 377 -16.51 -16.67 2.89
N GLY A 378 -17.03 -17.34 1.86
CA GLY A 378 -16.48 -18.58 1.31
C GLY A 378 -15.16 -18.38 0.57
N ALA A 379 -14.91 -17.19 0.03
CA ALA A 379 -13.65 -16.84 -0.61
C ALA A 379 -12.47 -16.74 0.37
N PHE A 380 -12.73 -16.53 1.65
CA PHE A 380 -11.70 -16.56 2.69
C PHE A 380 -11.81 -17.89 3.45
N SER A 381 -10.74 -18.70 3.47
CA SER A 381 -10.82 -19.97 4.17
C SER A 381 -11.01 -19.76 5.68
N ALA A 382 -11.77 -20.63 6.35
CA ALA A 382 -11.91 -20.62 7.82
C ALA A 382 -10.59 -20.88 8.59
N SER A 383 -9.46 -21.10 7.90
CA SER A 383 -8.12 -21.13 8.50
C SER A 383 -7.33 -19.83 8.27
N GLU A 384 -7.66 -19.05 7.23
CA GLU A 384 -7.11 -17.71 6.97
C GLU A 384 -7.93 -16.63 7.69
N LEU A 385 -9.26 -16.73 7.63
CA LEU A 385 -10.14 -16.37 8.73
C LEU A 385 -9.95 -17.41 9.82
N SER A 386 -8.82 -17.43 10.52
CA SER A 386 -9.04 -17.85 11.90
C SER A 386 -9.98 -16.77 12.43
N GLU A 387 -11.26 -17.09 12.62
CA GLU A 387 -12.15 -16.29 13.48
C GLU A 387 -11.37 -15.95 14.75
N LYS A 388 -10.54 -16.89 15.21
CA LYS A 388 -9.52 -16.70 16.23
C LYS A 388 -8.56 -15.54 15.97
N GLY A 389 -8.16 -15.13 14.79
CA GLY A 389 -7.13 -14.12 14.50
C GLY A 389 -7.69 -12.72 14.57
N VAL A 390 -8.77 -12.46 13.83
CA VAL A 390 -9.52 -11.20 13.92
C VAL A 390 -10.19 -11.10 15.29
N ALA A 391 -10.83 -12.16 15.80
CA ALA A 391 -11.44 -12.15 17.13
C ALA A 391 -10.41 -12.18 18.28
N ARG A 392 -9.23 -12.83 18.18
CA ARG A 392 -8.16 -12.65 19.19
C ARG A 392 -7.56 -11.25 19.13
N HIS A 393 -7.44 -10.68 17.93
CA HIS A 393 -6.98 -9.30 17.81
C HIS A 393 -7.99 -8.36 18.46
N HIS A 394 -9.27 -8.45 18.09
CA HIS A 394 -10.39 -7.69 18.67
C HIS A 394 -10.54 -7.90 20.18
N ALA A 395 -10.57 -9.16 20.66
CA ALA A 395 -10.62 -9.47 22.09
C ALA A 395 -9.39 -8.95 22.83
N GLY A 396 -8.21 -9.01 22.19
CA GLY A 396 -6.97 -8.46 22.69
C GLY A 396 -6.87 -6.93 22.61
N VAL A 397 -7.89 -6.24 22.10
CA VAL A 397 -8.01 -4.77 22.12
C VAL A 397 -9.33 -4.30 22.75
N GLY A 398 -10.16 -5.21 23.28
CA GLY A 398 -11.49 -4.92 23.84
C GLY A 398 -11.51 -4.06 25.12
N GLY A 399 -10.34 -3.61 25.59
CA GLY A 399 -10.18 -2.67 26.72
C GLY A 399 -9.36 -1.43 26.35
N THR A 400 -9.26 -1.09 25.05
CA THR A 400 -8.41 0.01 24.56
C THR A 400 -9.04 1.39 24.79
N GLY A 401 -8.20 2.36 25.16
CA GLY A 401 -8.61 3.68 25.67
C GLY A 401 -9.01 4.73 24.62
N GLY A 402 -9.46 4.32 23.44
CA GLY A 402 -9.90 5.22 22.36
C GLY A 402 -11.34 4.89 21.96
N GLY A 403 -12.29 5.80 22.23
CA GLY A 403 -13.70 5.61 21.87
C GLY A 403 -13.98 5.71 20.37
N ASP A 404 -13.12 6.40 19.62
CA ASP A 404 -13.30 6.67 18.20
C ASP A 404 -12.31 5.88 17.32
N ILE A 405 -12.76 5.54 16.11
CA ILE A 405 -11.98 4.88 15.06
C ILE A 405 -12.02 5.76 13.81
N ALA A 406 -10.84 6.14 13.31
CA ALA A 406 -10.70 6.75 11.99
C ALA A 406 -10.73 5.67 10.91
N LEU A 407 -11.47 5.94 9.84
CA LEU A 407 -11.69 5.04 8.71
C LEU A 407 -11.11 5.68 7.44
N ALA A 408 -10.01 5.17 6.91
CA ALA A 408 -9.42 5.66 5.66
C ALA A 408 -10.14 5.06 4.46
N GLY A 409 -9.53 4.16 3.67
CA GLY A 409 -10.11 3.62 2.43
C GLY A 409 -11.41 2.80 2.57
N PHE A 410 -12.03 2.80 3.75
CA PHE A 410 -13.43 2.41 3.95
C PHE A 410 -14.41 3.51 3.49
N TYR A 411 -14.00 4.79 3.50
CA TYR A 411 -14.73 5.94 2.99
C TYR A 411 -14.28 6.30 1.57
#